data_AF-G9KCL2-F1
#
_entry.id   AF-G9KCL2-F1
#
_cell.length_a   1.000
_cell.length_b   1.000
_cell.length_c   1.000
_cell.angle_alpha   90.00
_cell.angle_beta   90.00
_cell.angle_gamma   90.00
#
_symmetry.space_group_name_H-M   'P 1'
#
loop_
_entity.id
_entity.type
_entity.pdbx_description
1 polymer ?
#
loop_
_entity_poly.entity_id
_entity_poly.type
_entity_poly.pdbx_seq_one_letter_code
_entity_poly.pdbx_strand_id
1 'polypeptide(L)'
;LLEKSSRVHITRAVLEQFLSFAKYLDGLSHGAPLLKQLCDHILFNPAIWIHTPAKVQLSLYTYLSAEFIGTATIYTTIRRVGTVLQLMHTLKYYYWVINPADSSGITPKGLDGPRPSQKEIISLRAFML
;
A
#
# COMPACT_ATOMS: atom_id res chain seq x y z
N LEU A 1 -11.08 -8.17 -7.36
CA LEU A 1 -11.50 -9.36 -6.57
C LEU A 1 -11.17 -9.20 -5.09
N LEU A 2 -9.92 -8.93 -4.70
CA LEU A 2 -9.55 -8.69 -3.29
C LEU A 2 -10.24 -7.48 -2.65
N GLU A 3 -10.45 -6.39 -3.40
CA GLU A 3 -11.23 -5.22 -2.93
C GLU A 3 -12.69 -5.56 -2.57
N LYS A 4 -13.22 -6.67 -3.11
CA LYS A 4 -14.58 -7.17 -2.84
C LYS A 4 -14.58 -8.38 -1.90
N SER A 5 -13.41 -8.88 -1.50
CA SER A 5 -13.29 -9.96 -0.51
C SER A 5 -13.68 -9.43 0.87
N SER A 6 -14.25 -10.28 1.71
CA SER A 6 -14.61 -9.87 3.07
C SER A 6 -13.39 -9.34 3.82
N ARG A 7 -13.54 -8.12 4.34
CA ARG A 7 -12.49 -7.29 4.95
C ARG A 7 -11.80 -7.97 6.15
N VAL A 8 -12.47 -8.97 6.73
CA VAL A 8 -11.99 -9.81 7.84
C VAL A 8 -10.81 -10.71 7.43
N HIS A 9 -10.65 -10.99 6.12
CA HIS A 9 -9.63 -11.92 5.63
C HIS A 9 -8.28 -11.28 5.34
N ILE A 10 -8.19 -9.94 5.27
CA ILE A 10 -6.90 -9.25 5.07
C ILE A 10 -6.23 -9.07 6.43
N THR A 11 -5.66 -10.18 6.91
CA THR A 11 -4.96 -10.27 8.20
C THR A 11 -3.46 -10.04 8.05
N ARG A 12 -2.75 -9.95 9.17
CA ARG A 12 -1.29 -9.91 9.19
C ARG A 12 -0.65 -11.12 8.50
N ALA A 13 -1.19 -12.32 8.72
CA ALA A 13 -0.67 -13.54 8.09
C ALA A 13 -0.80 -13.51 6.55
N VAL A 14 -1.91 -12.95 6.04
CA VAL A 14 -2.11 -12.78 4.59
C VAL A 14 -1.13 -11.75 4.02
N LEU A 15 -0.89 -10.64 4.74
CA LEU A 15 0.15 -9.70 4.37
C LEU A 15 1.53 -10.40 4.30
N GLU A 16 1.91 -11.14 5.34
CA GLU A 16 3.18 -11.86 5.39
C GLU A 16 3.33 -12.85 4.22
N GLN A 17 2.24 -13.52 3.81
CA GLN A 17 2.25 -14.38 2.63
C GLN A 17 2.52 -13.59 1.33
N PHE A 18 1.91 -12.42 1.16
CA PHE A 18 2.20 -11.56 0.00
C PHE A 18 3.65 -11.07 0.00
N LEU A 19 4.20 -10.68 1.15
CA LEU A 19 5.58 -10.23 1.26
C LEU A 19 6.58 -11.36 0.98
N SER A 20 6.31 -12.55 1.51
CA SER A 20 7.09 -13.76 1.20
C SER A 20 7.06 -14.08 -0.30
N PHE A 21 5.89 -13.98 -0.92
CA PHE A 21 5.75 -14.19 -2.35
C PHE A 21 6.48 -13.14 -3.18
N ALA A 22 6.45 -11.87 -2.77
CA ALA A 22 7.23 -10.81 -3.41
C ALA A 22 8.74 -11.10 -3.37
N LYS A 23 9.27 -11.50 -2.20
CA LYS A 23 10.68 -11.91 -2.04
C LYS A 23 11.03 -13.11 -2.92
N TYR A 24 10.14 -14.09 -3.01
CA TYR A 24 10.33 -15.24 -3.88
C TYR A 24 10.40 -14.84 -5.37
N LEU A 25 9.46 -14.00 -5.84
CA LEU A 25 9.43 -13.53 -7.22
C LEU A 25 10.66 -12.69 -7.58
N ASP A 26 11.20 -11.91 -6.64
CA ASP A 26 12.41 -11.12 -6.82
C ASP A 26 13.65 -11.99 -7.11
N GLY A 27 13.68 -13.22 -6.58
CA GLY A 27 14.77 -14.18 -6.81
C GLY A 27 14.68 -14.98 -8.11
N LEU A 28 13.60 -14.84 -8.90
CA LEU A 28 13.41 -15.59 -10.14
C LEU A 28 13.92 -14.81 -11.36
N SER A 29 14.61 -15.49 -12.28
CA SER A 29 15.14 -14.88 -13.52
C SER A 29 14.10 -14.17 -14.39
N HIS A 30 12.83 -14.58 -14.30
CA HIS A 30 11.70 -13.98 -15.02
C HIS A 30 10.54 -13.57 -14.09
N GLY A 31 10.81 -13.36 -12.80
CA GLY A 31 9.77 -13.01 -11.82
C GLY A 31 9.31 -11.55 -11.88
N ALA A 32 10.11 -10.66 -12.48
CA ALA A 32 9.87 -9.22 -12.51
C ALA A 32 8.45 -8.79 -12.98
N PRO A 33 7.87 -9.34 -14.07
CA PRO A 33 6.51 -8.97 -14.49
C PRO A 33 5.44 -9.33 -13.45
N LEU A 34 5.57 -10.50 -12.80
CA LEU A 34 4.65 -10.95 -11.77
C LEU A 34 4.82 -10.14 -10.48
N LEU A 35 6.06 -9.83 -10.10
CA LEU A 35 6.34 -8.96 -8.97
C LEU A 35 5.70 -7.59 -9.19
N LYS A 36 5.82 -7.02 -10.39
CA LYS A 36 5.15 -5.76 -10.75
C LYS A 36 3.64 -5.84 -10.58
N GLN A 37 2.99 -6.92 -11.05
CA GLN A 37 1.55 -7.11 -10.89
C GLN A 37 1.14 -7.22 -9.41
N LEU A 38 1.89 -7.98 -8.61
CA LEU A 38 1.68 -8.10 -7.16
C LEU A 38 1.77 -6.72 -6.49
N CYS A 39 2.77 -5.93 -6.85
CA CYS A 39 2.95 -4.59 -6.32
C CYS A 39 1.80 -3.65 -6.71
N ASP A 40 1.52 -3.52 -8.01
CA ASP A 40 0.54 -2.56 -8.51
C ASP A 40 -0.88 -2.84 -8.03
N HIS A 41 -1.27 -4.12 -8.00
CA HIS A 41 -2.66 -4.50 -7.73
C HIS A 41 -2.93 -4.87 -6.27
N ILE A 42 -1.88 -5.20 -5.51
CA ILE A 42 -2.03 -5.63 -4.11
C ILE A 42 -1.26 -4.70 -3.18
N LEU A 43 0.07 -4.69 -3.21
CA LEU A 43 0.87 -4.00 -2.18
C LEU A 43 0.70 -2.47 -2.20
N PHE A 44 0.61 -1.88 -3.37
CA PHE A 44 0.43 -0.43 -3.55
C PHE A 44 -1.02 -0.01 -3.73
N ASN A 45 -1.98 -0.94 -3.65
CA ASN A 45 -3.38 -0.61 -3.79
C ASN A 45 -3.99 -0.17 -2.44
N PRO A 46 -4.19 1.13 -2.20
CA PRO A 46 -4.68 1.61 -0.91
C PRO A 46 -6.12 1.21 -0.62
N ALA A 47 -6.93 0.87 -1.64
CA ALA A 47 -8.32 0.45 -1.44
C ALA A 47 -8.42 -0.87 -0.66
N ILE A 48 -7.40 -1.73 -0.77
CA ILE A 48 -7.32 -2.99 -0.02
C ILE A 48 -6.96 -2.71 1.44
N TRP A 49 -5.97 -1.83 1.67
CA TRP A 49 -5.33 -1.69 2.97
C TRP A 49 -6.00 -0.70 3.90
N ILE A 50 -6.63 0.36 3.38
CA ILE A 50 -7.19 1.47 4.17
C ILE A 50 -8.18 1.00 5.26
N HIS A 51 -8.85 -0.13 5.04
CA HIS A 51 -9.84 -0.70 5.94
C HIS A 51 -9.31 -1.76 6.92
N THR A 52 -8.05 -2.14 6.78
CA THR A 52 -7.41 -3.13 7.65
C THR A 52 -7.02 -2.48 8.99
N PRO A 53 -6.79 -3.26 10.07
CA PRO A 53 -6.27 -2.70 11.32
C PRO A 53 -4.96 -1.91 11.10
N ALA A 54 -4.79 -0.77 11.77
CA ALA A 54 -3.63 0.11 11.57
C ALA A 54 -2.28 -0.61 11.75
N LYS A 55 -2.20 -1.61 12.64
CA LYS A 55 -1.00 -2.45 12.82
C LYS A 55 -0.60 -3.24 11.56
N VAL A 56 -1.58 -3.70 10.77
CA VAL A 56 -1.33 -4.41 9.50
C VAL A 56 -0.80 -3.42 8.47
N GLN A 57 -1.43 -2.26 8.35
CA GLN A 57 -0.98 -1.18 7.46
C GLN A 57 0.44 -0.71 7.81
N LEU A 58 0.73 -0.55 9.10
CA LEU A 58 2.06 -0.17 9.57
C LEU A 58 3.11 -1.20 9.15
N SER A 59 2.81 -2.49 9.32
CA SER A 59 3.72 -3.57 8.90
C SER A 59 3.99 -3.53 7.40
N LEU A 60 2.95 -3.30 6.58
CA LEU A 60 3.10 -3.15 5.13
C LEU A 60 4.00 -1.96 4.79
N TYR A 61 3.69 -0.76 5.30
CA TYR A 61 4.41 0.44 4.92
C TYR A 61 5.83 0.49 5.48
N THR A 62 6.10 -0.10 6.65
CA THR A 62 7.47 -0.30 7.13
C THR A 62 8.27 -1.21 6.20
N TYR A 63 7.69 -2.33 5.75
CA TYR A 63 8.37 -3.21 4.79
C TYR A 63 8.64 -2.47 3.47
N LEU A 64 7.63 -1.76 2.94
CA LEU A 64 7.76 -1.01 1.70
C LEU A 64 8.83 0.08 1.79
N SER A 65 8.93 0.78 2.94
CA SER A 65 9.91 1.87 3.11
C SER A 65 11.33 1.36 3.38
N ALA A 66 11.48 0.26 4.12
CA ALA A 66 12.79 -0.18 4.63
C ALA A 66 13.44 -1.30 3.81
N GLU A 67 12.66 -2.30 3.41
CA GLU A 67 13.19 -3.50 2.74
C GLU A 67 12.92 -3.47 1.23
N PHE A 68 11.73 -3.02 0.83
CA PHE A 68 11.31 -3.08 -0.56
C PHE A 68 12.12 -2.10 -1.44
N ILE A 69 12.26 -0.83 -1.07
CA ILE A 69 13.01 0.17 -1.86
C ILE A 69 14.51 -0.21 -2.06
N GLY A 70 15.04 -1.13 -1.25
CA GLY A 70 16.44 -1.57 -1.30
C GLY A 70 16.79 -2.60 -2.38
N THR A 71 15.84 -3.24 -3.07
CA THR A 71 16.18 -4.34 -4.00
C THR A 71 16.46 -3.87 -5.43
N ALA A 72 17.45 -4.49 -6.08
CA ALA A 72 17.96 -4.08 -7.40
C ALA A 72 16.92 -4.20 -8.54
N THR A 73 16.00 -5.17 -8.44
CA THR A 73 14.94 -5.44 -9.42
C THR A 73 13.87 -4.34 -9.43
N ILE A 74 13.68 -3.64 -8.32
CA ILE A 74 12.67 -2.58 -8.19
C ILE A 74 13.10 -1.34 -8.95
N TYR A 75 14.38 -0.98 -8.94
CA TYR A 75 14.90 0.16 -9.70
C TYR A 75 14.73 -0.01 -11.22
N THR A 76 14.75 -1.25 -11.72
CA THR A 76 14.66 -1.58 -13.15
C THR A 76 13.23 -1.86 -13.60
N THR A 77 12.41 -2.48 -12.76
CA THR A 77 11.06 -2.98 -13.10
C THR A 77 9.96 -2.00 -12.70
N ILE A 78 10.13 -1.32 -11.58
CA ILE A 78 9.15 -0.38 -11.03
C ILE A 78 9.66 1.02 -11.31
N ARG A 79 9.08 1.70 -12.29
CA ARG A 79 9.47 3.08 -12.62
C ARG A 79 9.30 3.94 -11.37
N ARG A 80 10.40 4.48 -10.84
CA ARG A 80 10.44 5.32 -9.63
C ARG A 80 9.36 6.41 -9.63
N VAL A 81 9.13 7.04 -10.78
CA VAL A 81 8.06 8.05 -10.97
C VAL A 81 6.66 7.47 -10.76
N GLY A 82 6.38 6.26 -11.24
CA GLY A 82 5.09 5.60 -11.08
C GLY A 82 4.75 5.30 -9.62
N THR A 83 5.72 4.80 -8.85
CA THR A 83 5.54 4.54 -7.41
C THR A 83 5.32 5.83 -6.64
N VAL A 84 6.09 6.89 -6.93
CA VAL A 84 5.88 8.21 -6.32
C VAL A 84 4.47 8.73 -6.61
N LEU A 85 4.01 8.64 -7.87
CA LEU A 85 2.64 9.04 -8.23
C LEU A 85 1.57 8.20 -7.51
N GLN A 86 1.77 6.89 -7.37
CA GLN A 86 0.87 6.01 -6.62
C GLN A 86 0.85 6.34 -5.12
N LEU A 87 2.00 6.60 -4.50
CA LEU A 87 2.09 7.03 -3.10
C LEU A 87 1.41 8.39 -2.90
N MET A 88 1.64 9.35 -3.80
CA MET A 88 0.96 10.65 -3.77
C MET A 88 -0.56 10.48 -3.88
N HIS A 89 -1.04 9.62 -4.78
CA HIS A 89 -2.47 9.29 -4.88
C HIS A 89 -2.99 8.64 -3.58
N THR A 90 -2.26 7.69 -3.01
CA THR A 90 -2.60 7.04 -1.74
C THR A 90 -2.73 8.06 -0.61
N LEU A 91 -1.76 8.95 -0.46
CA LEU A 91 -1.76 10.03 0.54
C LEU A 91 -2.90 11.03 0.34
N LYS A 92 -3.18 11.39 -0.91
CA LYS A 92 -4.16 12.41 -1.28
C LYS A 92 -5.60 11.93 -1.10
N TYR A 93 -5.91 10.71 -1.53
CA TYR A 93 -7.29 10.23 -1.59
C TYR A 93 -7.67 9.29 -0.45
N TYR A 94 -6.73 8.55 0.15
CA TYR A 94 -7.01 7.53 1.16
C TYR A 94 -6.45 7.86 2.54
N TYR A 95 -5.22 8.35 2.63
CA TYR A 95 -4.53 8.61 3.91
C TYR A 95 -4.48 10.09 4.27
N TRP A 96 -5.63 10.75 4.15
CA TRP A 96 -5.80 12.14 4.55
C TRP A 96 -6.09 12.25 6.06
N VAL A 97 -5.52 13.27 6.70
CA VAL A 97 -5.66 13.57 8.14
C VAL A 97 -6.98 14.30 8.39
N ILE A 98 -7.35 15.22 7.50
CA ILE A 98 -8.59 16.00 7.49
C ILE A 98 -9.25 15.76 6.13
N ASN A 99 -10.58 15.68 6.09
CA ASN A 99 -11.32 15.46 4.84
C ASN A 99 -10.94 16.57 3.83
N PRO A 100 -10.40 16.20 2.65
CA PRO A 100 -9.90 17.17 1.69
C PRO A 100 -10.98 17.81 0.82
N ALA A 101 -12.24 17.35 0.90
CA ALA A 101 -13.34 17.84 0.07
C ALA A 101 -13.52 19.35 0.18
N ASP A 102 -13.57 19.87 1.41
CA ASP A 102 -13.84 21.28 1.66
C ASP A 102 -12.62 22.19 1.38
N SER A 103 -11.40 21.66 1.54
CA SER A 103 -10.17 22.45 1.42
C SER A 103 -9.56 22.46 0.01
N SER A 104 -9.87 21.46 -0.82
CA SER A 104 -9.18 21.26 -2.10
C SER A 104 -10.05 20.67 -3.21
N GLY A 105 -11.36 20.47 -2.97
CA GLY A 105 -12.29 19.89 -3.94
C GLY A 105 -12.03 18.42 -4.26
N ILE A 106 -11.15 17.75 -3.51
CA ILE A 106 -10.82 16.35 -3.70
C ILE A 106 -11.90 15.50 -3.04
N THR A 107 -12.57 14.65 -3.82
CA THR A 107 -13.45 13.63 -3.25
C THR A 107 -12.61 12.53 -2.58
N PRO A 108 -12.69 12.36 -1.24
CA PRO A 108 -11.98 11.30 -0.53
C PRO A 108 -12.46 9.90 -0.94
N LYS A 109 -11.57 8.91 -0.82
CA LYS A 109 -11.84 7.49 -1.05
C LYS A 109 -11.69 6.68 0.24
N GLY A 110 -12.19 5.43 0.22
CA GLY A 110 -12.12 4.51 1.36
C GLY A 110 -13.00 4.94 2.54
N LEU A 111 -14.18 5.50 2.26
CA LEU A 111 -15.15 5.96 3.27
C LEU A 111 -16.14 4.86 3.70
N ASP A 112 -16.19 3.75 2.99
CA ASP A 112 -17.19 2.68 3.09
C ASP A 112 -16.91 1.66 4.22
N GLY A 113 -16.02 1.99 5.15
CA GLY A 113 -15.60 1.10 6.22
C GLY A 113 -14.77 1.79 7.31
N PRO A 114 -14.34 1.03 8.34
CA PRO A 114 -13.46 1.57 9.36
C PRO A 114 -12.16 2.06 8.72
N ARG A 115 -11.61 3.14 9.27
CA ARG A 115 -10.34 3.73 8.85
C ARG A 115 -9.48 3.94 10.09
N PRO A 116 -8.14 4.02 9.95
CA PRO A 116 -7.28 4.41 11.05
C PRO A 116 -7.67 5.78 11.60
N SER A 117 -7.46 5.96 12.91
CA SER A 117 -7.62 7.25 13.57
C SER A 117 -6.66 8.29 12.99
N GLN A 118 -6.94 9.58 13.22
CA GLN A 118 -6.08 10.67 12.76
C GLN A 118 -4.62 10.50 13.22
N LYS A 119 -4.41 10.07 14.47
CA LYS A 119 -3.08 9.78 15.02
C LYS A 119 -2.38 8.66 14.26
N GLU A 120 -3.08 7.56 13.97
CA GLU A 120 -2.52 6.45 13.21
C GLU A 120 -2.24 6.84 11.76
N ILE A 121 -3.10 7.64 11.12
CA ILE A 121 -2.86 8.18 9.78
C ILE A 121 -1.59 9.01 9.76
N ILE A 122 -1.36 9.88 10.74
CA ILE A 122 -0.12 10.67 10.85
C ILE A 122 1.11 9.73 10.92
N SER A 123 1.06 8.69 11.76
CA SER A 123 2.14 7.72 11.86
C SER A 123 2.37 6.96 10.54
N LEU A 124 1.31 6.51 9.87
CA LEU A 124 1.40 5.78 8.60
C LEU A 124 1.99 6.65 7.48
N ARG A 125 1.60 7.92 7.43
CA ARG A 125 2.13 8.88 6.44
C ARG A 125 3.65 9.07 6.56
N ALA A 126 4.21 8.97 7.76
CA ALA A 126 5.66 9.11 7.96
C ALA A 126 6.49 8.03 7.25
N PHE A 127 5.89 6.89 6.90
CA PHE A 127 6.54 5.83 6.11
C PHE A 127 6.33 5.98 4.59
N MET A 128 5.44 6.89 4.17
CA MET A 128 5.09 7.11 2.76
C MET A 128 5.67 8.41 2.18
N LEU A 129 6.23 9.27 3.03
CA LEU A 129 6.89 10.54 2.70
C LEU A 129 8.40 10.36 2.75
#